data_AF-A0A4R3EBR1-F1
#
_entry.id   AF-A0A4R3EBR1-F1
#
_cell.length_a   1.000
_cell.length_b   1.000
_cell.length_c   1.000
_cell.angle_alpha   90.00
_cell.angle_beta   90.00
_cell.angle_gamma   90.00
#
_symmetry.space_group_name_H-M   'P 1'
#
loop_
_entity.id
_entity.type
_entity.pdbx_description
1 polymer ?
#
loop_
_entity_poly.entity_id
_entity_poly.type
_entity_poly.pdbx_seq_one_letter_code
_entity_poly.pdbx_strand_id
1 'polypeptide(L)'
;MAVKEQIDIEALLHRAYAQYRVHRVTPGNVLGLYAPMQGPSSYASLMSILELGTRVDTSGIGARLAGLQTMASATPDDMLIVHDHVLALSQWLIEGADTAEPSVWRRDEIAANGWRIEDAATGLWLVRPDTSGEAADVWARLTEPYLAAVVIEHASAGSRPDWQTGREKRRGRATKVELAEERQARAFYACWRAALAVLAAELASVLAKHEPTGPAASAEPWNARVLADVV
;
A
#
# COMPACT_ATOMS: atom_id res chain seq x y z
N MET A 1 24.06 -5.52 -23.48
CA MET A 1 22.96 -5.24 -22.54
C MET A 1 23.48 -4.23 -21.54
N ALA A 2 22.74 -3.15 -21.28
CA ALA A 2 23.11 -2.21 -20.23
C ALA A 2 23.01 -2.94 -18.88
N VAL A 3 23.98 -2.72 -17.99
CA VAL A 3 23.96 -3.28 -16.64
C VAL A 3 22.85 -2.58 -15.85
N LYS A 4 21.92 -3.35 -15.30
CA LYS A 4 20.84 -2.82 -14.44
C LYS A 4 21.39 -2.44 -13.07
N GLU A 5 20.89 -1.34 -12.48
CA GLU A 5 21.19 -0.96 -11.10
C GLU A 5 20.44 -1.92 -10.16
N GLN A 6 21.17 -2.67 -9.33
CA GLN A 6 20.56 -3.45 -8.26
C GLN A 6 20.11 -2.51 -7.13
N ILE A 7 18.84 -2.62 -6.74
CA ILE A 7 18.23 -1.74 -5.75
C ILE A 7 17.22 -2.51 -4.89
N ASP A 8 17.19 -2.24 -3.59
CA ASP A 8 16.15 -2.79 -2.71
C ASP A 8 14.75 -2.27 -3.09
N ILE A 9 13.73 -3.13 -3.04
CA ILE A 9 12.36 -2.75 -3.42
C ILE A 9 11.81 -1.61 -2.55
N GLU A 10 12.13 -1.54 -1.26
CA GLU A 10 11.71 -0.41 -0.40
C GLU A 10 12.40 0.88 -0.85
N ALA A 11 13.69 0.81 -1.18
CA ALA A 11 14.44 1.96 -1.70
C ALA A 11 13.93 2.43 -3.07
N LEU A 12 13.58 1.50 -3.97
CA LEU A 12 12.99 1.79 -5.28
C LEU A 12 11.63 2.48 -5.11
N LEU A 13 10.76 1.95 -4.25
CA LEU A 13 9.47 2.55 -3.95
C LEU A 13 9.63 3.92 -3.30
N HIS A 14 10.57 4.08 -2.37
CA HIS A 14 10.86 5.38 -1.77
C HIS A 14 11.30 6.41 -2.82
N ARG A 15 12.18 6.01 -3.76
CA ARG A 15 12.59 6.85 -4.90
C ARG A 15 11.36 7.23 -5.74
N ALA A 16 10.51 6.28 -6.10
CA ALA A 16 9.31 6.52 -6.90
C ALA A 16 8.31 7.48 -6.21
N TYR A 17 7.99 7.25 -4.93
CA TYR A 17 6.90 7.95 -4.25
C TYR A 17 7.32 9.20 -3.49
N ALA A 18 8.53 9.25 -2.91
CA ALA A 18 9.01 10.42 -2.18
C ALA A 18 9.71 11.42 -3.11
N GLN A 19 10.58 10.94 -4.01
CA GLN A 19 11.37 11.81 -4.88
C GLN A 19 10.60 12.20 -6.14
N TYR A 20 10.15 11.21 -6.92
CA TYR A 20 9.42 11.46 -8.17
C TYR A 20 7.93 11.75 -7.98
N ARG A 21 7.37 11.40 -6.81
CA ARG A 21 5.96 11.61 -6.47
C ARG A 21 5.01 11.06 -7.55
N VAL A 22 5.30 9.88 -8.09
CA VAL A 22 4.58 9.27 -9.22
C VAL A 22 3.06 9.23 -9.06
N HIS A 23 2.57 9.01 -7.83
CA HIS A 23 1.15 9.04 -7.48
C HIS A 23 0.44 10.37 -7.76
N ARG A 24 1.19 11.49 -7.86
CA ARG A 24 0.62 12.81 -8.20
C ARG A 24 0.57 13.04 -9.71
N VAL A 25 1.33 12.27 -10.47
CA VAL A 25 1.58 12.44 -11.91
C VAL A 25 0.59 11.63 -12.76
N THR A 26 -0.46 11.04 -12.15
CA THR A 26 -1.48 10.30 -12.88
C THR A 26 -2.10 11.13 -14.02
N PRO A 27 -2.43 10.53 -15.18
CA PRO A 27 -3.00 11.24 -16.33
C PRO A 27 -4.22 12.11 -15.97
N GLY A 28 -5.05 11.65 -15.03
CA GLY A 28 -6.21 12.42 -14.55
C GLY A 28 -5.84 13.73 -13.84
N ASN A 29 -4.72 13.76 -13.10
CA ASN A 29 -4.21 14.98 -12.47
C ASN A 29 -3.46 15.87 -13.47
N VAL A 30 -2.72 15.27 -14.42
CA VAL A 30 -1.95 16.00 -15.44
C VAL A 30 -2.85 16.64 -16.49
N LEU A 31 -3.93 15.97 -16.87
CA LEU A 31 -4.96 16.46 -17.80
C LEU A 31 -6.03 17.33 -17.11
N GLY A 32 -5.94 17.52 -15.79
CA GLY A 32 -6.92 18.30 -15.02
C GLY A 32 -8.33 17.70 -14.97
N LEU A 33 -8.48 16.40 -15.24
CA LEU A 33 -9.77 15.69 -15.21
C LEU A 33 -10.28 15.50 -13.78
N TYR A 34 -9.38 15.49 -12.79
CA TYR A 34 -9.73 15.55 -11.38
C TYR A 34 -9.29 16.90 -10.82
N ALA A 35 -10.25 17.79 -10.56
CA ALA A 35 -9.97 18.98 -9.78
C ALA A 35 -9.60 18.55 -8.35
N PRO A 36 -8.40 18.87 -7.83
CA PRO A 36 -8.11 18.62 -6.44
C PRO A 36 -9.04 19.52 -5.62
N MET A 37 -10.06 18.94 -4.96
CA MET A 37 -10.76 19.57 -3.83
C MET A 37 -9.78 19.67 -2.65
N GLN A 38 -8.69 20.43 -2.79
CA GLN A 38 -7.81 20.76 -1.68
C GLN A 38 -8.19 22.14 -1.17
N GLY A 39 -8.70 22.17 0.08
CA GLY A 39 -8.85 23.40 0.85
C GLY A 39 -7.51 24.14 1.02
N PRO A 40 -7.54 25.40 1.45
CA PRO A 40 -6.33 26.21 1.58
C PRO A 40 -5.30 25.53 2.49
N SER A 41 -4.12 25.24 1.93
CA SER A 41 -3.12 24.36 2.53
C SER A 41 -2.10 25.07 3.43
N SER A 42 -2.29 26.36 3.76
CA SER A 42 -1.36 27.07 4.64
C SER A 42 -2.01 28.21 5.44
N TYR A 43 -1.50 28.43 6.65
CA TYR A 43 -1.86 29.56 7.52
C TYR A 43 -1.58 30.92 6.85
N ALA A 44 -0.49 31.03 6.08
CA ALA A 44 -0.17 32.22 5.30
C ALA A 44 -1.27 32.55 4.26
N SER A 45 -1.83 31.52 3.61
CA SER A 45 -2.96 31.68 2.68
C SER A 45 -4.23 32.16 3.39
N LEU A 46 -4.50 31.67 4.60
CA LEU A 46 -5.61 32.15 5.43
C LEU A 46 -5.40 33.61 5.86
N MET A 47 -4.19 33.99 6.26
CA MET A 47 -3.87 35.38 6.63
C MET A 47 -3.99 36.32 5.43
N SER A 48 -3.56 35.91 4.22
CA SER A 48 -3.76 36.72 3.01
C SER A 48 -5.24 36.90 2.65
N ILE A 49 -6.10 35.90 2.90
CA ILE A 49 -7.55 36.01 2.70
C ILE A 49 -8.16 36.99 3.70
N LEU A 50 -7.71 36.93 4.96
CA LEU A 50 -8.17 37.82 6.03
C LEU A 50 -7.73 39.28 5.80
N GLU A 51 -6.52 39.50 5.28
CA GLU A 51 -5.99 40.85 5.04
C GLU A 51 -6.52 41.51 3.77
N LEU A 52 -6.68 40.77 2.67
CA LEU A 52 -7.02 41.34 1.35
C LEU A 52 -8.49 41.20 0.97
N GLY A 53 -9.31 40.56 1.81
CA GLY A 53 -10.73 40.28 1.54
C GLY A 53 -10.97 39.44 0.28
N THR A 54 -9.90 38.91 -0.31
CA THR A 54 -9.87 38.20 -1.59
C THR A 54 -8.87 37.05 -1.49
N ARG A 55 -9.22 35.91 -2.07
CA ARG A 55 -8.33 34.75 -2.14
C ARG A 55 -7.26 35.03 -3.19
N VAL A 56 -6.06 35.43 -2.76
CA VAL A 56 -4.88 35.45 -3.62
C VAL A 56 -4.44 34.00 -3.80
N ASP A 57 -4.81 33.39 -4.92
CA ASP A 57 -4.38 32.04 -5.26
C ASP A 57 -2.90 32.07 -5.65
N THR A 58 -1.99 31.82 -4.70
CA THR A 58 -0.53 31.88 -4.92
C THR A 58 0.02 30.71 -5.74
N SER A 59 -0.85 29.90 -6.35
CA SER A 59 -0.47 28.92 -7.35
C SER A 59 -1.66 28.68 -8.28
N GLY A 60 -1.85 29.58 -9.25
CA GLY A 60 -2.90 29.42 -10.25
C GLY A 60 -2.87 28.00 -10.83
N ILE A 61 -4.05 27.44 -11.11
CA ILE A 61 -4.22 26.08 -11.66
C ILE A 61 -3.22 25.79 -12.80
N GLY A 62 -2.94 26.79 -13.65
CA GLY A 62 -1.93 26.70 -14.71
C GLY A 62 -0.50 26.46 -14.22
N ALA A 63 -0.06 27.07 -13.13
CA ALA A 63 1.26 26.84 -12.54
C ALA A 63 1.37 25.44 -11.90
N ARG A 64 0.28 24.95 -11.30
CA ARG A 64 0.21 23.57 -10.79
C ARG A 64 0.23 22.55 -11.92
N LEU A 65 -0.55 22.78 -12.97
CA LEU A 65 -0.58 21.93 -14.17
C LEU A 65 0.78 21.93 -14.88
N ALA A 66 1.40 23.10 -15.06
CA ALA A 66 2.75 23.19 -15.63
C ALA A 66 3.79 22.47 -14.77
N GLY A 67 3.68 22.58 -13.44
CA GLY A 67 4.52 21.83 -12.50
C GLY A 67 4.32 20.32 -12.60
N LEU A 68 3.08 19.85 -12.69
CA LEU A 68 2.76 18.43 -12.88
C LEU A 68 3.21 17.90 -14.24
N GLN A 69 3.07 18.68 -15.31
CA GLN A 69 3.59 18.31 -16.64
C GLN A 69 5.11 18.23 -16.66
N THR A 70 5.79 19.17 -15.99
CA THR A 70 7.26 19.14 -15.87
C THR A 70 7.72 17.94 -15.03
N MET A 71 6.99 17.61 -13.96
CA MET A 71 7.24 16.38 -13.21
C MET A 71 6.97 15.14 -14.06
N ALA A 72 5.91 15.13 -14.86
CA ALA A 72 5.59 14.01 -15.75
C ALA A 72 6.69 13.74 -16.76
N SER A 73 7.19 14.77 -17.43
CA SER A 73 8.28 14.62 -18.39
C SER A 73 9.62 14.25 -17.76
N ALA A 74 9.83 14.63 -16.49
CA ALA A 74 11.03 14.28 -15.73
C ALA A 74 10.95 12.90 -15.05
N THR A 75 9.76 12.28 -14.98
CA THR A 75 9.56 10.99 -14.34
C THR A 75 10.04 9.88 -15.27
N PRO A 76 11.00 9.03 -14.86
CA PRO A 76 11.43 7.90 -15.67
C PRO A 76 10.30 6.89 -15.89
N ASP A 77 10.20 6.31 -17.09
CA ASP A 77 9.16 5.30 -17.44
C ASP A 77 9.12 4.13 -16.45
N ASP A 78 10.28 3.65 -15.99
CA ASP A 78 10.40 2.62 -14.95
C ASP A 78 9.58 2.97 -13.69
N MET A 79 9.53 4.23 -13.29
CA MET A 79 8.78 4.66 -12.10
C MET A 79 7.27 4.66 -12.32
N LEU A 80 6.81 4.86 -13.55
CA LEU A 80 5.40 4.72 -13.93
C LEU A 80 4.99 3.25 -13.94
N ILE A 81 5.84 2.37 -14.47
CA ILE A 81 5.64 0.91 -14.42
C ILE A 81 5.54 0.44 -12.97
N VAL A 82 6.43 0.90 -12.09
CA VAL A 82 6.34 0.63 -10.64
C VAL A 82 4.98 1.05 -10.08
N HIS A 83 4.48 2.23 -10.46
CA HIS A 83 3.20 2.72 -10.00
C HIS A 83 2.04 1.80 -10.42
N ASP A 84 2.01 1.37 -11.68
CA ASP A 84 0.98 0.48 -12.21
C ASP A 84 0.94 -0.87 -11.48
N HIS A 85 2.12 -1.48 -11.23
CA HIS A 85 2.21 -2.72 -10.45
C HIS A 85 1.77 -2.53 -8.98
N VAL A 86 2.07 -1.39 -8.36
CA VAL A 86 1.58 -1.09 -7.01
C VAL A 86 0.06 -0.94 -6.99
N LEU A 87 -0.56 -0.34 -8.01
CA LEU A 87 -2.01 -0.25 -8.11
C LEU A 87 -2.66 -1.64 -8.30
N ALA A 88 -1.99 -2.57 -8.97
CA ALA A 88 -2.45 -3.95 -9.11
C ALA A 88 -2.52 -4.72 -7.77
N LEU A 89 -1.80 -4.28 -6.73
CA LEU A 89 -1.90 -4.86 -5.38
C LEU A 89 -3.28 -4.69 -4.73
N SER A 90 -4.14 -3.82 -5.28
CA SER A 90 -5.54 -3.65 -4.81
C SER A 90 -6.38 -4.93 -4.93
N GLN A 91 -5.90 -5.95 -5.65
CA GLN A 91 -6.59 -7.22 -5.83
C GLN A 91 -6.38 -8.23 -4.68
N TRP A 92 -5.57 -7.88 -3.69
CA TRP A 92 -5.22 -8.77 -2.58
C TRP A 92 -6.22 -8.68 -1.44
N LEU A 93 -6.52 -9.82 -0.82
CA LEU A 93 -7.49 -9.98 0.26
C LEU A 93 -6.89 -10.86 1.37
N ILE A 94 -7.22 -10.56 2.63
CA ILE A 94 -6.80 -11.37 3.78
C ILE A 94 -8.01 -12.13 4.32
N GLU A 95 -7.92 -13.45 4.37
CA GLU A 95 -8.88 -14.31 5.03
C GLU A 95 -8.51 -14.48 6.51
N GLY A 96 -9.49 -14.28 7.40
CA GLY A 96 -9.33 -14.56 8.82
C GLY A 96 -8.23 -13.72 9.48
N ALA A 97 -8.20 -12.42 9.22
CA ALA A 97 -7.17 -11.50 9.77
C ALA A 97 -7.10 -11.50 11.33
N ASP A 98 -8.17 -11.93 12.00
CA ASP A 98 -8.28 -12.07 13.46
C ASP A 98 -7.91 -13.49 13.98
N THR A 99 -7.67 -14.43 13.07
CA THR A 99 -7.31 -15.82 13.38
C THR A 99 -5.82 -15.97 13.67
N ALA A 100 -5.40 -17.17 14.08
CA ALA A 100 -3.99 -17.46 14.34
C ALA A 100 -3.16 -17.59 13.06
N GLU A 101 -3.80 -17.98 11.95
CA GLU A 101 -3.16 -18.32 10.68
C GLU A 101 -3.89 -17.59 9.53
N PRO A 102 -3.68 -16.27 9.38
CA PRO A 102 -4.30 -15.51 8.30
C PRO A 102 -3.77 -16.02 6.95
N SER A 103 -4.68 -16.21 6.00
CA SER A 103 -4.34 -16.58 4.62
C SER A 103 -4.53 -15.38 3.71
N VAL A 104 -3.71 -15.28 2.67
CA VAL A 104 -3.75 -14.16 1.71
C VAL A 104 -4.08 -14.70 0.34
N TRP A 105 -4.99 -14.03 -0.34
CA TRP A 105 -5.55 -14.46 -1.62
C TRP A 105 -5.58 -13.30 -2.59
N ARG A 106 -5.28 -13.57 -3.87
CA ARG A 106 -5.63 -12.64 -4.95
C ARG A 106 -7.04 -12.94 -5.48
N ARG A 107 -7.74 -11.91 -5.96
CA ARG A 107 -9.12 -12.05 -6.50
C ARG A 107 -9.20 -13.01 -7.70
N ASP A 108 -8.18 -13.03 -8.54
CA ASP A 108 -8.05 -13.95 -9.67
C ASP A 108 -7.83 -15.41 -9.22
N GLU A 109 -7.03 -15.64 -8.18
CA GLU A 109 -6.83 -16.96 -7.58
C GLU A 109 -8.12 -17.52 -6.96
N ILE A 110 -8.89 -16.66 -6.27
CA ILE A 110 -10.21 -17.01 -5.72
C ILE A 110 -11.13 -17.51 -6.85
N ALA A 111 -11.20 -16.76 -7.95
CA ALA A 111 -12.02 -17.13 -9.10
C ALA A 111 -11.51 -18.42 -9.78
N ALA A 112 -10.19 -18.59 -9.91
CA ALA A 112 -9.58 -19.78 -10.49
C ALA A 112 -9.88 -21.05 -9.67
N ASN A 113 -10.01 -20.93 -8.35
CA ASN A 113 -10.42 -22.02 -7.47
C ASN A 113 -11.94 -22.29 -7.49
N GLY A 114 -12.72 -21.56 -8.30
CA GLY A 114 -14.18 -21.69 -8.35
C GLY A 114 -14.88 -21.13 -7.10
N TRP A 115 -14.19 -20.32 -6.30
CA TRP A 115 -14.75 -19.65 -5.13
C TRP A 115 -15.35 -18.30 -5.55
N ARG A 116 -16.24 -17.76 -4.72
CA ARG A 116 -16.87 -16.46 -4.97
C ARG A 116 -16.70 -15.52 -3.78
N ILE A 117 -16.67 -14.23 -4.07
CA ILE A 117 -16.66 -13.16 -3.08
C ILE A 117 -18.06 -12.60 -2.99
N GLU A 118 -18.63 -12.58 -1.80
CA GLU A 118 -19.93 -11.96 -1.53
C GLU A 118 -19.75 -10.71 -0.67
N ASP A 119 -20.41 -9.63 -1.07
CA ASP A 119 -20.50 -8.39 -0.29
C ASP A 119 -21.79 -8.44 0.55
N ALA A 120 -21.62 -8.53 1.87
CA ALA A 120 -22.72 -8.56 2.82
C ALA A 120 -22.67 -7.31 3.71
N ALA A 121 -23.76 -6.99 4.41
CA ALA A 121 -23.82 -5.85 5.31
C ALA A 121 -22.73 -5.84 6.42
N THR A 122 -22.14 -7.00 6.71
CA THR A 122 -21.07 -7.20 7.71
C THR A 122 -19.66 -7.14 7.12
N GLY A 123 -19.53 -6.97 5.80
CA GLY A 123 -18.26 -6.91 5.06
C GLY A 123 -18.16 -7.95 3.96
N LEU A 124 -16.93 -8.18 3.49
CA LEU A 124 -16.63 -9.14 2.43
C LEU A 124 -16.49 -10.56 2.99
N TRP A 125 -17.02 -11.52 2.23
CA TRP A 125 -16.99 -12.94 2.56
C TRP A 125 -16.46 -13.77 1.40
N LEU A 126 -15.58 -14.70 1.70
CA LEU A 126 -15.18 -15.78 0.81
C LEU A 126 -16.17 -16.92 0.98
N VAL A 127 -16.81 -17.32 -0.12
CA VAL A 127 -17.75 -18.44 -0.14
C VAL A 127 -17.14 -19.57 -0.95
N ARG A 128 -16.87 -20.68 -0.26
CA ARG A 128 -16.36 -21.91 -0.84
C ARG A 128 -17.54 -22.85 -1.09
N PRO A 129 -17.77 -23.28 -2.34
CA PRO A 129 -18.81 -24.27 -2.62
C PRO A 129 -18.44 -25.57 -1.93
N ASP A 130 -19.42 -26.20 -1.29
CA ASP A 130 -19.22 -27.54 -0.77
C ASP A 130 -19.00 -28.52 -1.95
N THR A 131 -17.89 -29.25 -1.90
CA THR A 131 -17.55 -30.25 -2.91
C THR A 131 -18.28 -31.57 -2.69
N SER A 132 -18.82 -31.80 -1.49
CA SER A 132 -19.54 -33.04 -1.16
C SER A 132 -21.02 -33.03 -1.57
N GLY A 133 -21.59 -31.85 -1.82
CA GLY A 133 -23.01 -31.69 -2.19
C GLY A 133 -24.00 -31.99 -1.06
N GLU A 134 -23.52 -32.31 0.13
CA GLU A 134 -24.33 -32.64 1.30
C GLU A 134 -24.33 -31.51 2.36
N ALA A 135 -23.35 -30.60 2.32
CA ALA A 135 -23.20 -29.52 3.29
C ALA A 135 -23.47 -28.13 2.67
N ALA A 136 -23.77 -27.17 3.55
CA ALA A 136 -23.87 -25.77 3.18
C ALA A 136 -22.50 -25.21 2.80
N ASP A 137 -22.49 -24.21 1.92
CA ASP A 137 -21.29 -23.45 1.55
C ASP A 137 -20.49 -23.02 2.80
N VAL A 138 -19.16 -23.01 2.71
CA VAL A 138 -18.28 -22.59 3.81
C VAL A 138 -17.95 -21.11 3.63
N TRP A 139 -18.22 -20.32 4.67
CA TRP A 139 -18.06 -18.87 4.67
C TRP A 139 -16.86 -18.47 5.54
N ALA A 140 -15.98 -17.66 4.98
CA ALA A 140 -14.86 -17.07 5.71
C ALA A 140 -14.80 -15.56 5.50
N ARG A 141 -14.49 -14.81 6.56
CA ARG A 141 -14.45 -13.36 6.50
C ARG A 141 -13.19 -12.90 5.75
N LEU A 142 -13.39 -12.00 4.79
CA LEU A 142 -12.32 -11.33 4.05
C LEU A 142 -12.14 -9.91 4.57
N THR A 143 -10.89 -9.48 4.63
CA THR A 143 -10.49 -8.11 4.96
C THR A 143 -9.72 -7.54 3.79
N GLU A 144 -10.08 -6.33 3.36
CA GLU A 144 -9.29 -5.59 2.38
C GLU A 144 -8.11 -4.90 3.09
N PRO A 145 -6.86 -5.25 2.74
CA PRO A 145 -5.69 -4.63 3.35
C PRO A 145 -5.37 -3.23 2.81
N TYR A 146 -6.04 -2.79 1.73
CA TYR A 146 -5.71 -1.56 0.99
C TYR A 146 -4.22 -1.44 0.64
N LEU A 147 -3.59 -2.55 0.23
CA LEU A 147 -2.13 -2.65 0.05
C LEU A 147 -1.54 -1.56 -0.83
N ALA A 148 -2.21 -1.17 -1.92
CA ALA A 148 -1.73 -0.09 -2.78
C ALA A 148 -1.56 1.21 -1.98
N ALA A 149 -2.57 1.58 -1.17
CA ALA A 149 -2.51 2.78 -0.35
C ALA A 149 -1.44 2.66 0.75
N VAL A 150 -1.37 1.52 1.44
CA VAL A 150 -0.38 1.25 2.49
C VAL A 150 1.05 1.33 1.94
N VAL A 151 1.31 0.72 0.78
CA VAL A 151 2.62 0.78 0.12
C VAL A 151 2.97 2.21 -0.27
N ILE A 152 2.04 2.96 -0.87
CA ILE A 152 2.27 4.36 -1.27
C ILE A 152 2.58 5.23 -0.05
N GLU A 153 1.78 5.12 1.01
CA GLU A 153 1.95 5.87 2.25
C GLU A 153 3.33 5.64 2.85
N HIS A 154 3.68 4.38 3.12
CA HIS A 154 4.94 4.03 3.77
C HIS A 154 6.16 4.30 2.89
N ALA A 155 6.07 4.04 1.59
CA ALA A 155 7.15 4.39 0.66
C ALA A 155 7.38 5.90 0.58
N SER A 156 6.30 6.70 0.56
CA SER A 156 6.41 8.16 0.53
C SER A 156 7.01 8.73 1.82
N ALA A 157 6.71 8.12 2.97
CA ALA A 157 7.22 8.51 4.27
C ALA A 157 8.62 7.94 4.58
N GLY A 158 9.08 6.93 3.84
CA GLY A 158 10.28 6.16 4.18
C GLY A 158 10.12 5.38 5.49
N SER A 159 8.89 4.95 5.80
CA SER A 159 8.54 4.21 7.02
C SER A 159 8.02 2.81 6.68
N ARG A 160 7.62 2.05 7.69
CA ARG A 160 7.03 0.70 7.55
C ARG A 160 5.73 0.63 8.34
N PRO A 161 4.79 -0.27 7.99
CA PRO A 161 3.61 -0.49 8.81
C PRO A 161 4.01 -0.94 10.21
N ASP A 162 3.38 -0.34 11.23
CA ASP A 162 3.57 -0.76 12.61
C ASP A 162 2.92 -2.12 12.84
N TRP A 163 3.70 -3.06 13.34
CA TRP A 163 3.22 -4.38 13.76
C TRP A 163 2.86 -4.43 15.26
N GLN A 164 3.18 -3.38 16.02
CA GLN A 164 2.87 -3.24 17.44
C GLN A 164 1.66 -2.35 17.68
N THR A 165 0.69 -2.86 18.44
CA THR A 165 -0.45 -2.07 18.91
C THR A 165 -0.14 -1.41 20.24
N GLY A 166 0.58 -0.27 20.26
CA GLY A 166 0.73 0.62 21.42
C GLY A 166 1.18 0.00 22.77
N ARG A 167 1.69 -1.24 22.74
CA ARG A 167 1.76 -2.15 23.90
C ARG A 167 2.85 -1.78 24.89
N GLU A 168 3.83 -0.97 24.46
CA GLU A 168 4.92 -0.49 25.31
C GLU A 168 4.44 0.23 26.60
N LYS A 169 3.20 0.72 26.65
CA LYS A 169 2.73 1.53 27.79
C LYS A 169 1.96 0.79 28.88
N ARG A 170 1.60 -0.49 28.76
CA ARG A 170 0.77 -1.17 29.78
C ARG A 170 1.34 -2.52 30.24
N ARG A 171 1.98 -2.52 31.42
CA ARG A 171 2.35 -3.72 32.20
C ARG A 171 1.10 -4.43 32.76
N GLY A 172 0.22 -4.95 31.89
CA GLY A 172 -1.01 -5.66 32.27
C GLY A 172 -1.28 -6.88 31.39
N ARG A 173 -2.18 -7.76 31.86
CA ARG A 173 -2.68 -8.89 31.07
C ARG A 173 -3.48 -8.34 29.89
N ALA A 174 -3.05 -8.67 28.67
CA ALA A 174 -3.73 -8.22 27.46
C ALA A 174 -5.17 -8.76 27.41
N THR A 175 -6.11 -7.92 26.99
CA THR A 175 -7.48 -8.33 26.73
C THR A 175 -7.57 -9.17 25.45
N LYS A 176 -8.66 -9.93 25.27
CA LYS A 176 -8.91 -10.68 24.03
C LYS A 176 -8.94 -9.76 22.80
N VAL A 177 -9.43 -8.53 22.97
CA VAL A 177 -9.50 -7.52 21.91
C VAL A 177 -8.10 -7.06 21.52
N GLU A 178 -7.26 -6.70 22.49
CA GLU A 178 -5.88 -6.29 22.23
C GLU A 178 -5.06 -7.38 21.50
N LEU A 179 -5.28 -8.65 21.85
CA LEU A 179 -4.63 -9.78 21.15
C LEU A 179 -5.13 -9.94 19.70
N ALA A 180 -6.40 -9.66 19.42
CA ALA A 180 -6.94 -9.70 18.07
C ALA A 180 -6.39 -8.55 17.22
N GLU A 181 -6.31 -7.34 17.79
CA GLU A 181 -5.71 -6.17 17.12
C GLU A 181 -4.22 -6.39 16.81
N GLU A 182 -3.47 -6.98 17.75
CA GLU A 182 -2.06 -7.31 17.52
C GLU A 182 -1.88 -8.35 16.40
N ARG A 183 -2.74 -9.38 16.36
CA ARG A 183 -2.73 -10.36 15.25
C ARG A 183 -3.05 -9.72 13.92
N GLN A 184 -4.05 -8.84 13.91
CA GLN A 184 -4.42 -8.09 12.71
C GLN A 184 -3.22 -7.24 12.25
N ALA A 185 -2.59 -6.46 13.13
CA ALA A 185 -1.42 -5.64 12.77
C ALA A 185 -0.28 -6.50 12.18
N ARG A 186 0.00 -7.67 12.77
CA ARG A 186 1.00 -8.62 12.24
C ARG A 186 0.60 -9.21 10.88
N ALA A 187 -0.68 -9.55 10.69
CA ALA A 187 -1.20 -10.05 9.42
C ALA A 187 -1.07 -9.00 8.31
N PHE A 188 -1.39 -7.74 8.62
CA PHE A 188 -1.23 -6.61 7.71
C PHE A 188 0.25 -6.39 7.36
N TYR A 189 1.14 -6.42 8.34
CA TYR A 189 2.59 -6.31 8.09
C TYR A 189 3.11 -7.45 7.20
N ALA A 190 2.74 -8.69 7.51
CA ALA A 190 3.13 -9.85 6.73
C ALA A 190 2.62 -9.77 5.29
N CYS A 191 1.37 -9.35 5.10
CA CYS A 191 0.76 -9.14 3.79
C CYS A 191 1.48 -8.02 3.00
N TRP A 192 1.77 -6.88 3.65
CA TRP A 192 2.56 -5.80 3.06
C TRP A 192 3.93 -6.28 2.60
N ARG A 193 4.67 -7.00 3.46
CA ARG A 193 6.01 -7.51 3.12
C ARG A 193 5.96 -8.54 2.01
N ALA A 194 4.98 -9.44 2.03
CA ALA A 194 4.78 -10.43 0.97
C ALA A 194 4.50 -9.74 -0.37
N ALA A 195 3.67 -8.71 -0.38
CA ALA A 195 3.41 -7.89 -1.55
C ALA A 195 4.67 -7.20 -2.09
N LEU A 196 5.56 -6.72 -1.21
CA LEU A 196 6.85 -6.18 -1.64
C LEU A 196 7.75 -7.24 -2.30
N ALA A 197 7.79 -8.45 -1.76
CA ALA A 197 8.57 -9.54 -2.35
C ALA A 197 8.04 -9.94 -3.74
N VAL A 198 6.71 -9.99 -3.87
CA VAL A 198 6.04 -10.21 -5.16
C VAL A 198 6.35 -9.09 -6.15
N LEU A 199 6.21 -7.82 -5.72
CA LEU A 199 6.53 -6.67 -6.57
C LEU A 199 7.97 -6.74 -7.07
N ALA A 200 8.94 -7.06 -6.21
CA ALA A 200 10.33 -7.22 -6.61
C ALA A 200 10.49 -8.28 -7.71
N ALA A 201 9.86 -9.44 -7.55
CA ALA A 201 9.91 -10.52 -8.54
C ALA A 201 9.25 -10.13 -9.88
N GLU A 202 8.09 -9.51 -9.85
CA GLU A 202 7.38 -9.05 -11.05
C GLU A 202 8.19 -7.96 -11.79
N LEU A 203 8.66 -6.95 -11.06
CA LEU A 203 9.36 -5.80 -11.61
C LEU A 203 10.76 -6.14 -12.14
N ALA A 204 11.45 -7.15 -11.59
CA ALA A 204 12.77 -7.57 -12.07
C ALA A 204 12.79 -7.91 -13.57
N SER A 205 11.67 -8.46 -14.07
CA SER A 205 11.50 -8.83 -15.47
C SER A 205 11.10 -7.66 -16.39
N VAL A 206 10.46 -6.62 -15.84
CA VAL A 206 9.83 -5.54 -16.62
C VAL A 206 10.70 -4.28 -16.67
N LEU A 207 11.41 -3.95 -15.60
CA LEU A 207 12.17 -2.70 -15.51
C LEU A 207 13.41 -2.70 -16.40
N ALA A 208 13.65 -1.60 -17.10
CA ALA A 208 14.75 -1.49 -18.05
C ALA A 208 16.07 -1.12 -17.37
N LYS A 209 16.03 -0.26 -16.34
CA LYS A 209 17.23 0.32 -15.72
C LYS A 209 17.53 -0.27 -14.34
N HIS A 210 16.54 -0.83 -13.67
CA HIS A 210 16.67 -1.31 -12.28
C HIS A 210 16.40 -2.80 -12.20
N GLU A 211 17.12 -3.47 -11.29
CA GLU A 211 16.90 -4.85 -10.89
C GLU A 211 16.54 -4.87 -9.40
N PRO A 212 15.23 -4.81 -9.08
CA PRO A 212 14.78 -4.79 -7.69
C PRO A 212 15.11 -6.10 -6.97
N THR A 213 15.68 -5.99 -5.77
CA THR A 213 15.85 -7.10 -4.83
C THR A 213 14.67 -7.16 -3.86
N GLY A 214 14.50 -8.31 -3.18
CA GLY A 214 13.45 -8.48 -2.17
C GLY A 214 13.57 -7.48 -1.01
N PRO A 215 12.52 -7.36 -0.18
CA PRO A 215 12.45 -6.34 0.87
C PRO A 215 13.49 -6.55 1.97
N ALA A 216 14.18 -5.48 2.34
CA ALA A 216 15.07 -5.43 3.50
C ALA A 216 14.36 -5.64 4.84
N ALA A 217 13.05 -5.43 4.92
CA ALA A 217 12.24 -5.70 6.09
C ALA A 217 12.30 -7.18 6.53
N SER A 218 12.47 -7.42 7.83
CA SER A 218 12.41 -8.76 8.41
C SER A 218 11.03 -9.39 8.24
N ALA A 219 10.97 -10.71 8.05
CA ALA A 219 9.70 -11.43 7.94
C ALA A 219 8.88 -11.37 9.23
N GLU A 220 9.56 -11.42 10.37
CA GLU A 220 8.93 -11.52 11.69
C GLU A 220 9.64 -10.59 12.67
N PRO A 221 9.44 -9.26 12.57
CA PRO A 221 10.12 -8.30 13.44
C PRO A 221 9.73 -8.46 14.92
N TRP A 222 8.61 -9.12 15.21
CA TRP A 222 8.17 -9.47 16.57
C TRP A 222 8.95 -10.64 17.19
N ASN A 223 9.65 -11.44 16.39
CA ASN A 223 10.48 -12.54 16.88
C ASN A 223 11.90 -12.02 17.16
N ALA A 224 12.02 -11.26 18.25
CA ALA A 224 13.24 -10.55 18.67
C ALA A 224 14.51 -11.42 18.81
N ARG A 225 14.43 -12.75 18.71
CA ARG A 225 15.61 -13.62 18.63
C ARG A 225 16.42 -13.42 17.35
N VAL A 226 15.79 -13.04 16.24
CA VAL A 226 16.50 -12.88 14.96
C VAL A 226 17.34 -11.59 14.90
N LEU A 227 17.02 -10.59 15.73
CA LEU A 227 17.75 -9.30 15.75
C LEU A 227 19.08 -9.35 16.52
N ALA A 228 19.34 -10.40 17.31
CA ALA A 228 20.59 -10.55 18.07
C ALA A 228 21.70 -11.26 17.26
N ASP A 229 21.36 -12.01 16.21
CA ASP A 229 22.31 -12.85 15.45
C ASP A 229 22.84 -12.18 14.16
N VAL A 230 22.55 -10.89 13.93
CA VAL A 230 22.96 -10.14 12.71
C VAL A 230 23.89 -8.96 13.04
N VAL A 231 24.43 -8.89 14.27
CA VAL A 231 25.47 -7.92 14.67
C VAL A 231 26.81 -8.62 14.85
#